data_AF-A0A811SAL6-F1
#
_entry.id   AF-A0A811SAL6-F1
#
_cell.length_a   1.000
_cell.length_b   1.000
_cell.length_c   1.000
_cell.angle_alpha   90.00
_cell.angle_beta   90.00
_cell.angle_gamma   90.00
#
_symmetry.space_group_name_H-M   'P 1'
#
loop_
_entity.id
_entity.type
_entity.pdbx_description
1 polymer ?
#
loop_
_entity_poly.entity_id
_entity_poly.type
_entity_poly.pdbx_seq_one_letter_code
_entity_poly.pdbx_strand_id
1 'polypeptide(L)'
;MEFFPDGMHLRLRNRKHGTYLHADEDGVYVSLSLHRASLNTAWQVHRVLRDGGNEYVLLHSAAYGRYLALSPDQVSLVYVGHHAVQGVYESPEQDDVLWRPSGWTTKAATSSCSTSRTVSSAPPPGTHS
;
A
#
# COMPACT_ATOMS: atom_id res chain seq x y z
N MET A 1 -6.82 -11.58 15.98
CA MET A 1 -7.01 -10.15 16.28
C MET A 1 -7.48 -9.49 15.00
N GLU A 2 -8.69 -8.96 14.97
CA GLU A 2 -9.20 -8.21 13.80
C GLU A 2 -8.70 -6.78 13.89
N PHE A 3 -7.55 -6.49 13.28
CA PHE A 3 -6.96 -5.14 13.30
C PHE A 3 -7.73 -4.17 12.41
N PHE A 4 -8.37 -4.69 11.36
CA PHE A 4 -9.14 -3.91 10.40
C PHE A 4 -10.39 -4.72 10.00
N PRO A 5 -11.60 -4.26 10.36
CA PRO A 5 -12.83 -4.85 9.85
C PRO A 5 -12.85 -4.76 8.33
N ASP A 6 -13.46 -5.76 7.69
CA ASP A 6 -13.73 -5.69 6.27
C ASP A 6 -14.65 -4.50 5.96
N GLY A 7 -14.39 -3.80 4.86
CA GLY A 7 -15.11 -2.61 4.44
C GLY A 7 -14.74 -1.31 5.19
N MET A 8 -13.82 -1.36 6.16
CA MET A 8 -13.39 -0.17 6.89
C MET A 8 -12.58 0.78 6.00
N HIS A 9 -12.89 2.07 6.07
CA HIS A 9 -12.12 3.10 5.36
C HIS A 9 -10.99 3.64 6.23
N LEU A 10 -9.76 3.60 5.71
CA LEU A 10 -8.56 4.09 6.36
C LEU A 10 -7.77 5.06 5.48
N ARG A 11 -6.80 5.72 6.08
CA ARG A 11 -5.84 6.59 5.40
C ARG A 11 -4.44 6.15 5.77
N LEU A 12 -3.64 5.81 4.77
CA LEU A 12 -2.25 5.39 4.99
C LEU A 12 -1.37 6.62 5.16
N ARG A 13 -0.84 6.82 6.37
CA ARG A 13 0.03 7.95 6.70
C ARG A 13 1.51 7.55 6.57
N ASN A 14 2.25 8.27 5.75
CA ASN A 14 3.71 8.24 5.76
C ASN A 14 4.21 8.80 7.11
N ARG A 15 4.84 7.94 7.91
CA ARG A 15 5.30 8.32 9.27
C ARG A 15 6.41 9.37 9.26
N LYS A 16 7.27 9.40 8.22
CA LYS A 16 8.40 10.31 8.13
C LYS A 16 7.98 11.71 7.71
N HIS A 17 7.05 11.81 6.77
CA HIS A 17 6.67 13.07 6.14
C HIS A 17 5.31 13.59 6.59
N GLY A 18 4.54 12.80 7.36
CA GLY A 18 3.19 13.16 7.78
C GLY A 18 2.18 13.26 6.64
N THR A 19 2.58 12.90 5.42
CA THR A 19 1.74 12.84 4.22
C THR A 19 0.88 11.59 4.20
N TYR A 20 -0.12 11.57 3.32
CA TYR A 20 -1.05 10.48 3.15
C TYR A 20 -0.93 9.92 1.73
N LEU A 21 -1.11 8.60 1.61
CA LEU A 21 -1.19 7.95 0.31
C LEU A 21 -2.42 8.43 -0.44
N HIS A 22 -2.20 8.95 -1.63
CA HIS A 22 -3.18 9.61 -2.48
C HIS A 22 -3.29 8.87 -3.81
N ALA A 23 -4.48 8.45 -4.17
CA ALA A 23 -4.81 7.95 -5.50
C ALA A 23 -4.80 9.12 -6.48
N ASP A 24 -3.92 9.08 -7.47
CA ASP A 24 -3.82 10.15 -8.47
C ASP A 24 -5.02 10.14 -9.42
N GLU A 25 -5.29 11.30 -10.02
CA GLU A 25 -6.44 11.53 -10.89
C GLU A 25 -6.33 10.79 -12.22
N ASP A 26 -5.12 10.44 -12.62
CA ASP A 26 -4.86 9.58 -13.78
C ASP A 26 -5.38 8.14 -13.62
N GLY A 27 -5.78 7.75 -12.40
CA GLY A 27 -6.28 6.40 -12.11
C GLY A 27 -5.21 5.30 -12.23
N VAL A 28 -3.94 5.67 -12.36
CA VAL A 28 -2.81 4.74 -12.57
C VAL A 28 -1.79 4.89 -11.46
N TYR A 29 -1.44 6.10 -11.08
CA TYR A 29 -0.38 6.35 -10.12
C TYR A 29 -0.95 6.60 -8.72
N VAL A 30 -0.07 6.51 -7.72
CA VAL A 30 -0.33 7.01 -6.38
C VAL A 30 0.78 7.94 -5.96
N SER A 31 0.41 9.01 -5.30
CA SER A 31 1.31 10.05 -4.82
C SER A 31 1.15 10.23 -3.31
N LEU A 32 1.97 11.12 -2.73
CA LEU A 32 1.85 11.50 -1.33
C LEU A 32 1.31 12.91 -1.23
N SER A 33 0.21 13.07 -0.50
CA SER A 33 -0.45 14.36 -0.31
C SER A 33 -0.40 14.79 1.15
N LEU A 34 -0.22 16.10 1.37
CA LEU A 34 -0.40 16.71 2.70
C LEU A 34 -1.90 16.85 3.05
N HIS A 35 -2.79 16.81 2.05
CA HIS A 35 -4.21 17.03 2.23
C HIS A 35 -4.93 15.74 2.65
N ARG A 36 -5.20 15.63 3.96
CA ARG A 36 -5.92 14.49 4.56
C ARG A 36 -7.38 14.38 4.10
N ALA A 37 -8.03 15.50 3.80
CA ALA A 37 -9.49 15.58 3.63
C ALA A 37 -9.97 15.34 2.18
N SER A 38 -9.31 14.48 1.43
CA SER A 38 -9.74 14.08 0.08
C SER A 38 -10.21 12.61 0.05
N LEU A 39 -11.18 12.31 -0.82
CA LEU A 39 -11.60 10.93 -1.13
C LEU A 39 -10.43 10.14 -1.72
N ASN A 40 -9.53 10.79 -2.45
CA ASN A 40 -8.33 10.19 -3.02
C ASN A 40 -7.36 9.64 -1.96
N THR A 41 -7.48 10.08 -0.71
CA THR A 41 -6.68 9.54 0.41
C THR A 41 -7.35 8.42 1.18
N ALA A 42 -8.62 8.13 0.87
CA ALA A 42 -9.41 7.12 1.54
C ALA A 42 -9.30 5.77 0.81
N TRP A 43 -8.97 4.74 1.58
CA TRP A 43 -8.79 3.38 1.12
C TRP A 43 -9.69 2.46 1.94
N GLN A 44 -10.57 1.72 1.29
CA GLN A 44 -11.38 0.68 1.91
C GLN A 44 -10.57 -0.61 2.04
N VAL A 45 -10.63 -1.22 3.21
CA VAL A 45 -10.05 -2.53 3.49
C VAL A 45 -10.95 -3.60 2.90
N HIS A 46 -10.38 -4.48 2.08
CA HIS A 46 -11.02 -5.70 1.62
C HIS A 46 -10.16 -6.90 2.05
N ARG A 47 -10.66 -7.73 2.96
CA ARG A 47 -9.94 -8.87 3.53
C ARG A 47 -10.06 -10.09 2.63
N VAL A 48 -8.95 -10.77 2.40
CA VAL A 48 -8.92 -12.03 1.66
C VAL A 48 -8.10 -13.06 2.42
N LEU A 49 -8.65 -14.28 2.46
CA LEU A 49 -7.98 -15.45 3.00
C LEU A 49 -7.40 -16.24 1.83
N ARG A 50 -6.10 -16.50 1.85
CA ARG A 50 -5.43 -17.36 0.88
C ARG A 50 -5.22 -18.75 1.45
N ASP A 51 -4.95 -19.68 0.53
CA ASP A 51 -4.57 -21.06 0.85
C ASP A 51 -3.43 -21.08 1.89
N GLY A 52 -3.59 -21.95 2.88
CA GLY A 52 -2.70 -22.01 4.05
C GLY A 52 -3.11 -21.10 5.22
N GLY A 53 -4.31 -20.49 5.17
CA GLY A 53 -4.87 -19.72 6.28
C GLY A 53 -4.21 -18.36 6.50
N ASN A 54 -3.47 -17.87 5.49
CA ASN A 54 -2.83 -16.57 5.54
C ASN A 54 -3.86 -15.47 5.21
N GLU A 55 -3.95 -14.49 6.11
CA GLU A 55 -4.82 -13.34 5.96
C GLU A 55 -4.09 -12.18 5.28
N TYR A 56 -4.71 -11.65 4.22
CA TYR A 56 -4.23 -10.51 3.46
C TYR A 56 -5.31 -9.43 3.38
N VAL A 57 -4.85 -8.21 3.09
CA VAL A 57 -5.69 -7.04 2.88
C VAL A 57 -5.42 -6.49 1.49
N LEU A 58 -6.49 -6.25 0.77
CA LEU A 58 -6.54 -5.42 -0.42
C LEU A 58 -6.98 -4.02 0.01
N LEU A 59 -6.41 -2.99 -0.62
CA LEU A 59 -6.76 -1.60 -0.34
C LEU A 59 -7.45 -1.02 -1.56
N HIS A 60 -8.74 -0.79 -1.44
CA HIS A 60 -9.61 -0.32 -2.51
C HIS A 60 -9.79 1.20 -2.43
N SER A 61 -9.47 1.91 -3.51
CA SER A 61 -9.56 3.36 -3.61
C SER A 61 -11.02 3.79 -3.57
N ALA A 62 -11.38 4.63 -2.59
CA ALA A 62 -12.73 5.17 -2.49
C ALA A 62 -13.06 6.20 -3.60
N ALA A 63 -12.04 6.73 -4.29
CA ALA A 63 -12.21 7.71 -5.36
C ALA A 63 -12.42 7.04 -6.73
N TYR A 64 -11.66 5.98 -7.03
CA TYR A 64 -11.61 5.39 -8.38
C TYR A 64 -12.03 3.93 -8.44
N GLY A 65 -12.26 3.27 -7.30
CA GLY A 65 -12.63 1.87 -7.26
C GLY A 65 -11.50 0.91 -7.68
N ARG A 66 -10.24 1.35 -7.59
CA ARG A 66 -9.04 0.59 -7.98
C ARG A 66 -8.25 0.13 -6.75
N TYR A 67 -7.47 -0.92 -6.88
CA TYR A 67 -6.70 -1.47 -5.77
C TYR A 67 -5.29 -0.89 -5.72
N LEU A 68 -4.75 -0.73 -4.51
CA LEU A 68 -3.34 -0.40 -4.33
C LEU A 68 -2.47 -1.59 -4.74
N ALA A 69 -1.68 -1.42 -5.78
CA ALA A 69 -0.81 -2.43 -6.34
C ALA A 69 0.66 -1.99 -6.30
N LEU A 70 1.57 -2.95 -6.40
CA LEU A 70 2.96 -2.69 -6.75
C LEU A 70 3.11 -2.68 -8.27
N SER A 71 3.74 -1.64 -8.80
CA SER A 71 4.11 -1.64 -10.20
C SER A 71 5.10 -2.78 -10.49
N PRO A 72 4.98 -3.48 -11.62
CA PRO A 72 6.00 -4.45 -12.05
C PRO A 72 7.35 -3.80 -12.35
N ASP A 73 7.36 -2.48 -12.61
CA ASP A 73 8.57 -1.74 -12.88
C ASP A 73 9.33 -1.42 -11.59
N GLN A 74 10.56 -1.92 -11.50
CA GLN A 74 11.49 -1.53 -10.46
C GLN A 74 11.95 -0.09 -10.67
N VAL A 75 11.96 0.68 -9.58
CA VAL A 75 12.30 2.10 -9.62
C VAL A 75 13.82 2.29 -9.64
N SER A 76 14.44 2.10 -10.82
CA SER A 76 15.85 2.46 -11.12
C SER A 76 16.95 1.81 -10.24
N LEU A 77 18.18 1.72 -10.77
CA LEU A 77 19.35 1.12 -10.11
C LEU A 77 19.73 1.76 -8.76
N VAL A 78 19.19 2.93 -8.43
CA VAL A 78 19.48 3.70 -7.20
C VAL A 78 18.49 3.39 -6.07
N TYR A 79 17.27 2.92 -6.38
CA TYR A 79 16.23 2.61 -5.39
C TYR A 79 15.69 1.20 -5.61
N VAL A 80 16.14 0.23 -4.81
CA VAL A 80 15.59 -1.12 -4.87
C VAL A 80 14.17 -1.11 -4.27
N GLY A 81 13.16 -1.05 -5.13
CA GLY A 81 11.76 -1.10 -4.74
C GLY A 81 10.81 -0.98 -5.93
N HIS A 82 9.63 -1.57 -5.80
CA HIS A 82 8.51 -1.32 -6.70
C HIS A 82 7.79 -0.06 -6.19
N HIS A 83 7.40 0.84 -7.09
CA HIS A 83 6.53 1.95 -6.71
C HIS A 83 5.09 1.45 -6.58
N ALA A 84 4.29 2.13 -5.76
CA ALA A 84 2.88 1.82 -5.67
C ALA A 84 2.12 2.45 -6.86
N VAL A 85 1.07 1.79 -7.32
CA VAL A 85 0.17 2.19 -8.42
C VAL A 85 -1.27 1.76 -8.11
N GLN A 86 -2.21 2.18 -8.95
CA GLN A 86 -3.60 1.76 -8.92
C GLN A 86 -3.84 0.64 -9.95
N GLY A 87 -4.10 -0.56 -9.46
CA GLY A 87 -4.33 -1.77 -10.26
C GLY A 87 -5.77 -2.29 -10.19
N VAL A 88 -6.08 -3.24 -11.07
CA VAL A 88 -7.31 -4.05 -10.98
C VAL A 88 -6.95 -5.34 -10.25
N TYR A 89 -7.89 -5.90 -9.50
CA TYR A 89 -7.77 -7.22 -8.89
C TYR A 89 -8.66 -8.18 -9.69
N GLU A 90 -8.03 -9.02 -10.51
CA GLU A 90 -8.75 -9.89 -11.46
C GLU A 90 -8.73 -11.36 -11.05
N SER A 91 -7.71 -11.78 -10.30
CA SER A 91 -7.50 -13.17 -9.91
C SER A 91 -7.05 -13.30 -8.46
N PRO A 92 -7.52 -14.32 -7.72
CA PRO A 92 -7.00 -14.66 -6.40
C PRO A 92 -5.50 -14.93 -6.35
N GLU A 93 -4.88 -15.32 -7.48
CA GLU A 93 -3.44 -15.61 -7.61
C GLU A 93 -2.57 -14.35 -7.71
N GLN A 94 -3.19 -13.19 -7.90
CA GLN A 94 -2.50 -11.92 -8.04
C GLN A 94 -1.89 -11.48 -6.70
N ASP A 95 -0.57 -11.27 -6.66
CA ASP A 95 0.20 -10.97 -5.45
C ASP A 95 0.58 -9.48 -5.30
N ASP A 96 0.59 -8.71 -6.39
CA ASP A 96 1.03 -7.30 -6.43
C ASP A 96 0.09 -6.35 -5.68
N VAL A 97 -1.18 -6.73 -5.52
CA VAL A 97 -2.19 -5.98 -4.74
C VAL A 97 -2.39 -6.48 -3.31
N LEU A 98 -1.70 -7.56 -2.92
CA LEU A 98 -1.87 -8.17 -1.60
C LEU A 98 -0.95 -7.54 -0.55
N TRP A 99 -1.56 -6.99 0.49
CA TRP A 99 -0.85 -6.39 1.61
C TRP A 99 -1.02 -7.24 2.86
N ARG A 100 0.11 -7.61 3.49
CA ARG A 100 0.08 -8.27 4.80
C ARG A 100 0.11 -7.21 5.89
N PRO A 101 -0.91 -7.12 6.77
CA PRO A 101 -0.84 -6.23 7.92
C PRO A 101 0.29 -6.72 8.83
N SER A 102 1.35 -5.93 8.97
CA SER A 102 2.36 -6.19 9.98
C SER A 102 1.86 -5.64 11.31
N GLY A 103 1.40 -6.54 12.19
CA GLY A 103 1.17 -6.20 13.58
C GLY A 103 2.45 -5.62 14.17
N TRP A 104 2.34 -4.57 14.99
CA TRP A 104 3.45 -4.11 15.81
C TRP A 104 3.95 -5.31 16.61
N THR A 105 5.17 -5.74 16.32
CA THR A 105 5.78 -6.84 17.06
C THR A 105 6.02 -6.32 18.48
N THR A 106 5.26 -6.81 19.45
CA THR A 106 5.83 -7.00 20.78
C THR A 106 7.01 -7.94 20.57
N LYS A 107 8.23 -7.43 20.77
CA LYS A 107 9.47 -8.22 20.71
C LYS A 107 9.33 -9.45 21.62
N ALA A 108 8.96 -10.58 21.04
CA ALA A 108 9.39 -11.88 21.51
C ALA A 108 10.50 -12.30 20.55
N ALA A 109 11.74 -12.08 20.99
CA ALA A 109 12.91 -12.58 20.31
C ALA A 109 12.82 -14.12 20.27
N THR A 110 12.61 -14.70 19.09
CA THR A 110 13.30 -15.92 18.69
C THR A 110 13.36 -15.90 17.17
N SER A 111 14.58 -16.05 16.69
CA SER A 111 15.04 -15.85 15.32
C SER A 111 14.28 -16.66 14.28
N SER A 112 13.71 -15.95 13.31
CA SER A 112 13.68 -16.41 11.92
C SER A 112 13.83 -15.19 11.03
N CYS A 113 14.85 -15.20 10.17
CA CYS A 113 15.09 -14.20 9.14
C CYS A 113 13.78 -13.92 8.39
N SER A 114 13.20 -12.75 8.60
CA SER A 114 11.99 -12.31 7.91
C SER A 114 12.19 -10.83 7.64
N THR A 115 12.61 -10.54 6.41
CA THR A 115 12.81 -9.18 5.90
C THR A 115 11.47 -8.45 5.96
N SER A 116 11.24 -7.74 7.06
CA SER A 116 10.11 -6.86 7.26
C SER A 116 10.19 -5.70 6.26
N ARG A 117 9.31 -5.72 5.26
CA ARG A 117 9.20 -4.72 4.20
C ARG A 117 8.70 -3.40 4.76
N THR A 118 9.57 -2.39 4.72
CA THR A 118 9.26 -1.02 5.12
C THR A 118 9.15 -0.17 3.85
N VAL A 119 8.00 0.47 3.63
CA VAL A 119 7.84 1.45 2.55
C VAL A 119 8.59 2.72 2.93
N SER A 120 9.63 3.05 2.16
CA SER A 120 10.29 4.36 2.20
C SER A 120 10.16 4.99 0.82
N SER A 121 9.34 6.04 0.71
CA SER A 121 9.13 6.79 -0.54
C SER A 121 10.11 7.96 -0.63
N ALA A 122 10.92 8.01 -1.68
CA ALA A 122 11.68 9.19 -2.09
C ALA A 122 10.80 10.11 -2.98
N PRO A 123 11.00 11.44 -2.97
CA PRO A 123 10.26 12.37 -3.82
C PRO A 123 10.78 12.36 -5.28
N PRO A 124 9.93 12.68 -6.28
CA PRO A 124 10.35 12.75 -7.68
C PRO A 124 11.32 13.92 -7.94
N PRO A 125 12.28 13.78 -8.87
CA PRO A 125 13.19 14.87 -9.24
C PRO A 125 12.46 15.93 -10.07
N GLY A 126 12.61 17.19 -9.68
CA GLY A 126 12.02 18.34 -10.35
C GLY A 126 12.62 18.58 -11.73
N THR A 127 11.76 18.83 -12.72
CA THR A 127 12.13 19.36 -14.03
C THR A 127 12.50 20.84 -13.89
N HIS A 128 13.76 21.16 -14.13
CA HIS A 128 14.19 22.54 -14.34
C HIS A 128 13.81 22.99 -15.76
N SER A 129 13.27 24.22 -15.84
CA SER A 129 13.04 24.98 -17.08
C SER A 129 14.32 25.34 -17.81
#